data_AF-A0A4R3HP39-F1
#
_entry.id   AF-A0A4R3HP39-F1
#
_cell.length_a   1.000
_cell.length_b   1.000
_cell.length_c   1.000
_cell.angle_alpha   90.00
_cell.angle_beta   90.00
_cell.angle_gamma   90.00
#
_symmetry.space_group_name_H-M   'P 1'
#
loop_
_entity.id
_entity.type
_entity.pdbx_description
1 polymer ?
#
loop_
_entity_poly.entity_id
_entity_poly.type
_entity_poly.pdbx_seq_one_letter_code
_entity_poly.pdbx_strand_id
1 'polypeptide(L)'
;MFEIFNLLVISAQLLDPNLINLRTVEFPPRHQVVVMEFQPVALRWSKKRECRYYGLMVPYTRTWEEKDPSDQTGMSTLAPEPDQVVGYGIVVNKKTCPETGVEKVFAAGEYVTGTDRVGRPYIQHAQIYVNPIVDNPEKNPKWLPQVVATIEKAAETDQAAKAFLDFAKSTQSSIKVQTSEKQSQTSPELAPTR
;
A
#
# COMPACT_ATOMS: atom_id res chain seq x y z
N MET A 1 9.34 -11.12 -14.58
CA MET A 1 9.69 -10.09 -13.56
C MET A 1 8.47 -9.35 -12.98
N PHE A 2 7.22 -9.62 -13.43
CA PHE A 2 5.99 -9.12 -12.79
C PHE A 2 5.06 -10.24 -12.28
N GLU A 3 5.52 -11.49 -12.28
CA GLU A 3 4.66 -12.65 -12.00
C GLU A 3 4.11 -12.66 -10.56
N ILE A 4 4.81 -12.03 -9.61
CA ILE A 4 4.34 -11.95 -8.23
C ILE A 4 3.02 -11.15 -8.18
N PHE A 5 2.89 -10.06 -8.93
CA PHE A 5 1.66 -9.25 -8.90
C PHE A 5 0.54 -9.79 -9.79
N ASN A 6 0.87 -10.45 -10.90
CA ASN A 6 -0.14 -11.11 -11.76
C ASN A 6 -0.89 -12.25 -11.05
N LEU A 7 -0.34 -12.82 -9.97
CA LEU A 7 -1.00 -13.86 -9.17
C LEU A 7 -1.79 -13.30 -7.97
N LEU A 8 -1.71 -11.99 -7.70
CA LEU A 8 -2.20 -11.39 -6.45
C LEU A 8 -3.52 -10.63 -6.57
N VAL A 9 -4.10 -10.52 -7.77
CA VAL A 9 -5.38 -9.82 -8.00
C VAL A 9 -6.56 -10.79 -7.86
N ILE A 10 -6.70 -11.41 -6.69
CA ILE A 10 -7.90 -12.18 -6.34
C ILE A 10 -8.38 -11.81 -4.94
N SER A 11 -8.72 -10.53 -4.76
CA SER A 11 -9.80 -10.04 -3.91
C SER A 11 -9.59 -8.54 -3.74
N ALA A 12 -10.42 -7.72 -4.39
CA ALA A 12 -10.53 -6.30 -4.07
C ALA A 12 -11.13 -6.17 -2.66
N GLN A 13 -10.33 -6.40 -1.63
CA GLN A 13 -10.72 -6.08 -0.27
C GLN A 13 -10.81 -4.56 -0.17
N LEU A 14 -11.88 -4.07 0.45
CA LEU A 14 -12.08 -2.64 0.73
C LEU A 14 -10.93 -2.14 1.60
N LEU A 15 -9.94 -1.54 0.92
CA LEU A 15 -8.81 -0.89 1.54
C LEU A 15 -9.25 0.52 1.93
N ASP A 16 -8.90 0.97 3.13
CA ASP A 16 -9.09 2.38 3.44
C ASP A 16 -8.03 3.16 2.66
N PRO A 17 -8.40 3.99 1.68
CA PRO A 17 -7.42 4.61 0.78
C PRO A 17 -6.57 5.66 1.50
N ASN A 18 -6.91 5.99 2.74
CA ASN A 18 -6.37 7.13 3.45
C ASN A 18 -5.70 6.68 4.75
N LEU A 19 -4.37 6.70 4.76
CA LEU A 19 -3.56 6.15 5.83
C LEU A 19 -2.67 7.25 6.43
N ILE A 20 -2.41 7.19 7.74
CA ILE A 20 -1.45 8.03 8.45
C ILE A 20 -0.33 7.14 8.96
N ASN A 21 0.90 7.61 8.83
CA ASN A 21 2.05 6.93 9.43
C ASN A 21 2.10 7.12 10.94
N LEU A 22 2.35 6.02 11.67
CA LEU A 22 2.44 6.03 13.12
C LEU A 22 3.84 6.38 13.66
N ARG A 23 4.85 6.45 12.79
CA ARG A 23 6.24 6.67 13.19
C ARG A 23 6.87 7.82 12.43
N THR A 24 7.89 8.43 13.04
CA THR A 24 8.80 9.32 12.32
C THR A 24 9.50 8.50 11.24
N VAL A 25 9.49 9.03 10.03
CA VAL A 25 10.07 8.36 8.86
C VAL A 25 11.48 8.83 8.67
N GLU A 26 12.42 7.90 8.74
CA GLU A 26 13.75 8.10 8.19
C GLU A 26 13.71 7.79 6.71
N PHE A 27 14.16 8.73 5.88
CA PHE A 27 14.18 8.56 4.44
C PHE A 27 15.36 7.69 4.02
N PRO A 28 15.12 6.50 3.44
CA PRO A 28 16.19 5.63 3.00
C PRO A 28 16.98 6.27 1.85
N PRO A 29 18.30 6.09 1.81
CA PRO A 29 19.07 6.37 0.61
C PRO A 29 18.67 5.40 -0.51
N ARG A 30 19.16 5.68 -1.73
CA ARG A 30 18.91 4.85 -2.91
C ARG A 30 19.13 3.37 -2.62
N HIS A 31 18.24 2.54 -3.19
CA HIS A 31 18.28 1.08 -3.11
C HIS A 31 18.05 0.47 -1.72
N GLN A 32 17.72 1.27 -0.70
CA GLN A 32 17.30 0.75 0.60
C GLN A 32 15.78 0.80 0.73
N VAL A 33 15.25 -0.07 1.58
CA VAL A 33 13.83 -0.12 1.92
C VAL A 33 13.64 0.17 3.40
N VAL A 34 12.51 0.75 3.78
CA VAL A 34 12.14 0.97 5.19
C VAL A 34 10.79 0.35 5.45
N VAL A 35 10.67 -0.36 6.57
CA VAL A 35 9.39 -0.91 7.02
C VAL A 35 8.50 0.21 7.53
N MET A 36 7.27 0.21 7.05
CA MET A 36 6.28 1.22 7.39
C MET A 36 5.10 0.60 8.12
N GLU A 37 4.55 1.36 9.07
CA GLU A 37 3.35 1.01 9.82
C GLU A 37 2.38 2.19 9.74
N PHE A 38 1.17 1.91 9.25
CA PHE A 38 0.14 2.91 9.07
C PHE A 38 -1.15 2.57 9.81
N GLN A 39 -1.93 3.60 10.08
CA GLN A 39 -3.28 3.52 10.61
C GLN A 39 -4.24 4.26 9.68
N PRO A 40 -5.47 3.76 9.45
CA PRO A 40 -6.41 4.47 8.61
C PRO A 40 -6.90 5.77 9.26
N VAL A 41 -7.16 6.77 8.43
CA VAL A 41 -7.89 7.98 8.84
C VAL A 41 -9.34 7.60 9.06
N ALA A 42 -9.75 7.45 10.31
CA ALA A 42 -11.10 7.07 10.69
C ALA A 42 -11.58 7.83 11.93
N LEU A 43 -12.90 7.93 12.08
CA LEU A 43 -13.52 8.50 13.27
C LEU A 43 -13.04 7.78 14.53
N ARG A 44 -12.90 8.51 15.64
CA ARG A 44 -12.30 8.00 16.88
C ARG A 44 -12.98 6.75 17.44
N TRP A 45 -14.29 6.60 17.20
CA TRP A 45 -15.11 5.46 17.65
C TRP A 45 -15.21 4.33 16.61
N SER A 46 -14.61 4.47 15.43
CA SER A 46 -14.64 3.42 14.42
C SER A 46 -13.64 2.32 14.74
N LYS A 47 -14.08 1.07 14.72
CA LYS A 47 -13.21 -0.12 14.82
C LYS A 47 -12.14 -0.18 13.75
N LYS A 48 -12.38 0.46 12.59
CA LYS A 48 -11.37 0.61 11.53
C LYS A 48 -10.08 1.27 12.04
N ARG A 49 -10.18 2.19 13.00
CA ARG A 49 -9.03 2.91 13.57
C ARG A 49 -8.05 1.97 14.29
N GLU A 50 -8.53 0.80 14.73
CA GLU A 50 -7.72 -0.23 15.38
C GLU A 50 -6.92 -1.07 14.36
N CYS A 51 -7.24 -1.00 13.07
CA CYS A 51 -6.48 -1.68 12.03
C CYS A 51 -5.09 -1.09 11.84
N ARG A 52 -4.14 -1.96 11.46
CA ARG A 52 -2.75 -1.63 11.13
C ARG A 52 -2.42 -2.10 9.74
N TYR A 53 -1.79 -1.24 8.96
CA TYR A 53 -1.32 -1.54 7.61
C TYR A 53 0.19 -1.55 7.62
N TYR A 54 0.79 -2.51 6.94
CA TYR A 54 2.24 -2.68 6.88
C TYR A 54 2.69 -2.75 5.43
N GLY A 55 3.83 -2.13 5.17
CA GLY A 55 4.40 -2.04 3.85
C GLY A 55 5.86 -1.66 3.87
N LEU A 56 6.38 -1.40 2.67
CA LEU A 56 7.72 -0.87 2.47
C LEU A 56 7.64 0.51 1.84
N MET A 57 8.51 1.39 2.32
CA MET A 57 8.85 2.64 1.66
C MET A 57 10.14 2.46 0.88
N VAL A 58 10.14 2.93 -0.36
CA VAL A 58 11.24 2.72 -1.31
C VAL A 58 11.47 4.00 -2.09
N PRO A 59 12.71 4.53 -2.13
CA PRO A 59 13.03 5.70 -2.93
C PRO A 59 13.02 5.33 -4.41
N TYR A 60 12.49 6.23 -5.24
CA TYR A 60 12.53 6.09 -6.70
C TYR A 60 13.08 7.34 -7.38
N THR A 61 13.48 7.17 -8.63
CA THR A 61 14.08 8.21 -9.46
C THR A 61 13.19 8.43 -10.68
N ARG A 62 13.03 9.66 -11.15
CA ARG A 62 12.19 9.88 -12.32
C ARG A 62 12.98 9.54 -13.58
N THR A 63 12.66 8.43 -14.25
CA THR A 63 13.27 8.08 -15.55
C THR A 63 12.37 8.41 -16.75
N TRP A 64 11.27 9.13 -16.52
CA TRP A 64 10.26 9.50 -17.52
C TRP A 64 9.99 11.00 -17.49
N GLU A 65 9.42 11.51 -18.57
CA GLU A 65 8.87 12.87 -18.58
C GLU A 65 7.53 12.90 -17.85
N GLU A 66 7.37 13.90 -16.99
CA GLU A 66 6.18 14.12 -16.18
C GLU A 66 5.62 15.51 -16.44
N LYS A 67 4.30 15.66 -16.50
CA LYS A 67 3.71 17.00 -16.58
C LYS A 67 3.96 17.72 -15.26
N ASP A 68 4.42 18.95 -15.32
CA ASP A 68 4.64 19.74 -14.12
C ASP A 68 3.31 19.98 -13.40
N PRO A 69 3.11 19.42 -12.19
CA PRO A 69 1.85 19.58 -11.47
C PRO A 69 1.64 21.02 -11.00
N SER A 70 2.69 21.85 -10.97
CA SER A 70 2.61 23.27 -10.62
C SER A 70 2.21 24.17 -11.80
N ASP A 71 2.33 23.66 -13.03
CA ASP A 71 1.90 24.37 -14.23
C ASP A 71 0.42 24.09 -14.54
N GLN A 72 -0.43 25.06 -14.21
CA GLN A 72 -1.87 25.00 -14.49
C GLN A 72 -2.19 24.96 -16.00
N THR A 73 -1.26 25.35 -16.86
CA THR A 73 -1.44 25.29 -18.32
C THR A 73 -1.13 23.89 -18.88
N GLY A 74 -0.45 23.04 -18.10
CA GLY A 74 -0.06 21.69 -18.50
C GLY A 74 0.88 21.63 -19.69
N MET A 75 1.57 22.74 -20.00
CA MET A 75 2.53 22.85 -21.10
C MET A 75 3.96 22.55 -20.64
N SER A 76 4.26 22.75 -19.36
CA SER A 76 5.55 22.43 -18.75
C SER A 76 5.68 20.94 -18.48
N THR A 77 6.82 20.39 -18.87
CA THR A 77 7.21 19.00 -18.61
C THR A 77 8.48 19.00 -17.79
N LEU A 78 8.46 18.20 -16.73
CA LEU A 78 9.61 17.91 -15.90
C LEU A 78 10.44 16.83 -16.58
N ALA A 79 11.73 17.14 -16.80
CA ALA A 79 12.67 16.22 -17.41
C ALA A 79 12.94 15.00 -16.50
N PRO A 80 13.43 13.87 -17.06
CA PRO A 80 13.94 12.76 -16.28
C PRO A 80 15.08 13.20 -15.34
N GLU A 81 15.06 12.70 -14.10
CA GLU A 81 16.07 12.89 -13.06
C GLU A 81 16.53 11.51 -12.53
N PRO A 82 17.33 10.75 -13.32
CA PRO A 82 17.79 9.42 -12.90
C PRO A 82 18.77 9.45 -11.73
N ASP A 83 19.47 10.57 -11.53
CA ASP A 83 20.53 10.73 -10.53
C ASP A 83 20.06 11.39 -9.22
N GLN A 84 18.78 11.78 -9.15
CA GLN A 84 18.14 12.29 -7.94
C GLN A 84 16.97 11.40 -7.47
N VAL A 85 16.82 11.24 -6.15
CA VAL A 85 15.59 10.65 -5.58
C VAL A 85 14.52 11.73 -5.65
N VAL A 86 13.45 11.46 -6.38
CA VAL A 86 12.36 12.42 -6.61
C VAL A 86 11.14 12.17 -5.72
N GLY A 87 11.07 10.98 -5.10
CA GLY A 87 9.95 10.57 -4.28
C GLY A 87 10.15 9.20 -3.65
N TYR A 88 9.19 8.82 -2.81
CA TYR A 88 9.21 7.55 -2.09
C TYR A 88 7.89 6.82 -2.33
N GLY A 89 7.98 5.68 -3.02
CA GLY A 89 6.84 4.80 -3.24
C GLY A 89 6.58 3.98 -1.99
N ILE A 90 5.32 3.89 -1.61
CA ILE A 90 4.82 3.05 -0.53
C ILE A 90 4.08 1.88 -1.14
N VAL A 91 4.48 0.66 -0.81
CA VAL A 91 3.75 -0.55 -1.17
C VAL A 91 3.29 -1.25 0.09
N VAL A 92 1.97 -1.33 0.28
CA VAL A 92 1.33 -2.02 1.41
C VAL A 92 0.98 -3.43 0.96
N ASN A 93 1.44 -4.44 1.71
CA ASN A 93 1.12 -5.84 1.43
C ASN A 93 0.25 -6.51 2.50
N LYS A 94 0.18 -5.94 3.72
CA LYS A 94 -0.42 -6.58 4.89
C LYS A 94 -1.32 -5.61 5.66
N LYS A 95 -2.49 -6.10 6.06
CA LYS A 95 -3.42 -5.43 6.95
C LYS A 95 -3.69 -6.34 8.14
N THR A 96 -3.84 -5.76 9.33
CA THR A 96 -4.16 -6.50 10.55
C THR A 96 -5.24 -5.74 11.28
N CYS A 97 -6.40 -6.36 11.47
CA CYS A 97 -7.52 -5.80 12.23
C CYS A 97 -7.87 -6.75 13.39
N PRO A 98 -8.34 -6.23 14.53
CA PRO A 98 -8.73 -7.07 15.66
C PRO A 98 -9.80 -8.13 15.33
N GLU A 99 -10.74 -7.81 14.44
CA GLU A 99 -11.89 -8.67 14.15
C GLU A 99 -11.62 -9.67 13.02
N THR A 100 -10.88 -9.27 11.98
CA THR A 100 -10.64 -10.10 10.79
C THR A 100 -9.25 -10.75 10.77
N GLY A 101 -8.39 -10.40 11.73
CA GLY A 101 -7.03 -10.90 11.82
C GLY A 101 -6.12 -10.32 10.74
N VAL A 102 -5.22 -11.14 10.21
CA VAL A 102 -4.23 -10.74 9.20
C VAL A 102 -4.79 -10.97 7.79
N GLU A 103 -4.80 -9.91 7.01
CA GLU A 103 -5.27 -9.86 5.62
C GLU A 103 -4.13 -9.49 4.67
N LYS A 104 -4.18 -10.06 3.46
CA LYS A 104 -3.33 -9.63 2.34
C LYS A 104 -4.04 -8.52 1.60
N VAL A 105 -3.32 -7.43 1.41
CA VAL A 105 -3.79 -6.26 0.69
C VAL A 105 -2.69 -5.83 -0.25
N PHE A 106 -2.97 -5.32 -1.44
CA PHE A 106 -1.93 -4.83 -2.33
C PHE A 106 -2.32 -3.44 -2.81
N ALA A 107 -1.66 -2.44 -2.25
CA ALA A 107 -1.90 -1.05 -2.60
C ALA A 107 -0.61 -0.25 -2.66
N ALA A 108 -0.61 0.75 -3.54
CA ALA A 108 0.50 1.65 -3.77
C ALA A 108 0.07 3.09 -3.49
N GLY A 109 0.94 3.83 -2.82
CA GLY A 109 0.82 5.27 -2.60
C GLY A 109 2.20 5.91 -2.63
N GLU A 110 2.29 7.22 -2.47
CA GLU A 110 3.56 7.93 -2.52
C GLU A 110 3.67 8.98 -1.42
N TYR A 111 4.89 9.16 -0.92
CA TYR A 111 5.28 10.40 -0.26
C TYR A 111 5.97 11.29 -1.28
N VAL A 112 5.29 12.39 -1.62
CA VAL A 112 5.92 13.50 -2.30
C VAL A 112 6.76 14.25 -1.28
N THR A 113 8.05 14.38 -1.55
CA THR A 113 8.94 15.19 -0.74
C THR A 113 8.86 16.64 -1.16
N GLY A 114 8.63 17.53 -0.20
CA GLY A 114 8.97 18.94 -0.36
C GLY A 114 10.43 19.17 0.02
N THR A 115 11.02 20.27 -0.42
CA THR A 115 12.29 20.78 0.12
C THR A 115 12.01 21.93 1.06
N ASP A 116 12.59 21.91 2.27
CA ASP A 116 12.51 23.05 3.17
C ASP A 116 13.36 24.23 2.65
N ARG A 117 13.37 25.36 3.38
CA ARG A 117 14.11 26.57 2.97
C ARG A 117 15.63 26.38 2.86
N VAL A 118 16.18 25.28 3.39
CA VAL A 118 17.61 24.94 3.32
C VAL A 118 17.86 23.71 2.43
N GLY A 119 16.88 23.31 1.62
CA GLY A 119 17.00 22.23 0.64
C GLY A 119 16.88 20.82 1.20
N ARG A 120 16.44 20.64 2.46
CA ARG A 120 16.28 19.30 3.06
C ARG A 120 14.93 18.70 2.66
N PRO A 121 14.88 17.41 2.28
CA PRO A 121 13.63 16.75 1.99
C PRO A 121 12.79 16.63 3.26
N TYR A 122 11.49 16.91 3.18
CA TYR A 122 10.53 16.67 4.24
C TYR A 122 9.25 16.07 3.67
N ILE A 123 8.51 15.35 4.51
CA ILE A 123 7.19 14.82 4.15
C ILE A 123 6.21 15.99 4.15
N GLN A 124 5.62 16.30 2.98
CA GLN A 124 4.63 17.37 2.87
C GLN A 124 3.35 17.05 3.67
N HIS A 125 2.96 15.77 3.74
CA HIS A 125 1.78 15.28 4.46
C HIS A 125 2.06 13.94 5.13
N ALA A 126 1.85 13.82 6.45
CA ALA A 126 1.97 12.52 7.16
C ALA A 126 0.92 11.48 6.70
N GLN A 127 -0.13 11.98 6.06
CA GLN A 127 -1.22 11.23 5.48
C GLN A 127 -0.88 10.87 4.02
N ILE A 128 -1.08 9.61 3.66
CA ILE A 128 -0.90 9.09 2.31
C ILE A 128 -2.21 8.56 1.76
N TYR A 129 -2.36 8.71 0.45
CA TYR A 129 -3.39 8.01 -0.30
C TYR A 129 -2.80 6.77 -0.96
N VAL A 130 -3.42 5.62 -0.71
CA VAL A 130 -3.04 4.36 -1.32
C VAL A 130 -4.18 3.85 -2.21
N ASN A 131 -3.83 3.38 -3.39
CA ASN A 131 -4.77 2.80 -4.35
C ASN A 131 -4.42 1.32 -4.57
N PRO A 132 -5.43 0.45 -4.77
CA PRO A 132 -5.18 -0.94 -5.13
C PRO A 132 -4.28 -1.03 -6.37
N ILE A 133 -3.29 -1.93 -6.33
CA ILE A 133 -2.50 -2.27 -7.51
C ILE A 133 -3.38 -3.12 -8.43
N VAL A 134 -3.49 -2.74 -9.69
CA VAL A 134 -4.34 -3.40 -10.68
C VAL A 134 -3.51 -4.09 -11.75
N ASP A 135 -4.10 -5.08 -12.44
CA ASP A 135 -3.40 -5.83 -13.50
C ASP A 135 -3.02 -4.98 -14.71
N ASN A 136 -3.72 -3.85 -14.94
CA ASN A 136 -3.38 -2.93 -16.01
C ASN A 136 -2.20 -2.04 -15.58
N PRO A 137 -0.98 -2.24 -16.12
CA PRO A 137 0.20 -1.48 -15.70
C PRO A 137 0.08 0.02 -15.95
N GLU A 138 -0.69 0.43 -16.98
CA GLU A 138 -0.89 1.85 -17.33
C GLU A 138 -1.74 2.60 -16.31
N LYS A 139 -2.54 1.88 -15.51
CA LYS A 139 -3.35 2.45 -14.42
C LYS A 139 -2.60 2.52 -13.10
N ASN A 140 -1.44 1.86 -13.00
CA ASN A 140 -0.60 1.93 -11.83
C ASN A 140 0.35 3.14 -11.91
N PRO A 141 0.91 3.61 -10.78
CA PRO A 141 1.91 4.65 -10.80
C PRO A 141 3.13 4.25 -11.66
N LYS A 142 3.65 5.18 -12.46
CA LYS A 142 4.81 4.93 -13.35
C LYS A 142 6.06 4.47 -12.58
N TRP A 143 6.20 4.87 -11.32
CA TRP A 143 7.31 4.48 -10.46
C TRP A 143 7.18 3.04 -9.91
N LEU A 144 6.01 2.42 -9.95
CA LEU A 144 5.75 1.14 -9.30
C LEU A 144 6.68 0.01 -9.78
N PRO A 145 6.94 -0.17 -11.09
CA PRO A 145 7.94 -1.12 -11.59
C PRO A 145 9.32 -0.98 -10.93
N GLN A 146 9.81 0.26 -10.81
CA GLN A 146 11.12 0.54 -10.24
C GLN A 146 11.16 0.20 -8.75
N VAL A 147 10.10 0.55 -8.02
CA VAL A 147 9.97 0.25 -6.59
C VAL A 147 9.93 -1.25 -6.34
N VAL A 148 9.13 -1.99 -7.12
CA VAL A 148 9.07 -3.45 -7.03
C VAL A 148 10.43 -4.09 -7.30
N ALA A 149 11.11 -3.69 -8.37
CA ALA A 149 12.44 -4.21 -8.69
C ALA A 149 13.46 -3.91 -7.57
N THR A 150 13.33 -2.76 -6.90
CA THR A 150 14.18 -2.41 -5.76
C THR A 150 13.88 -3.28 -4.55
N ILE A 151 12.62 -3.62 -4.27
CA ILE A 151 12.25 -4.56 -3.21
C ILE A 151 12.80 -5.96 -3.50
N GLU A 152 12.67 -6.42 -4.74
CA GLU A 152 13.21 -7.72 -5.18
C GLU A 152 14.73 -7.80 -4.98
N LYS A 153 15.46 -6.77 -5.41
CA LYS A 153 16.90 -6.68 -5.20
C LYS A 153 17.27 -6.58 -3.72
N ALA A 154 16.56 -5.76 -2.96
CA ALA A 154 16.80 -5.60 -1.53
C ALA A 154 16.60 -6.93 -0.79
N ALA A 155 15.63 -7.75 -1.17
CA ALA A 155 15.35 -9.05 -0.56
C ALA A 155 16.50 -10.07 -0.62
N GLU A 156 17.52 -9.83 -1.44
CA GLU A 156 18.75 -10.63 -1.45
C GLU A 156 19.57 -10.46 -0.16
N THR A 157 19.45 -9.31 0.51
CA THR A 157 20.28 -8.93 1.67
C THR A 157 19.50 -8.37 2.85
N ASP A 158 18.29 -7.87 2.62
CA ASP A 158 17.41 -7.26 3.62
C ASP A 158 16.28 -8.22 4.01
N GLN A 159 16.23 -8.56 5.30
CA GLN A 159 15.25 -9.50 5.85
C GLN A 159 13.81 -8.98 5.76
N ALA A 160 13.59 -7.67 5.89
CA ALA A 160 12.26 -7.09 5.80
C ALA A 160 11.73 -7.11 4.37
N ALA A 161 12.57 -6.78 3.38
CA ALA A 161 12.24 -6.94 1.96
C ALA A 161 11.90 -8.41 1.63
N LYS A 162 12.71 -9.34 2.13
CA LYS A 162 12.46 -10.77 1.96
C LYS A 162 11.13 -11.20 2.58
N ALA A 163 10.88 -10.83 3.84
CA ALA A 163 9.63 -11.15 4.54
C ALA A 163 8.40 -10.54 3.85
N PHE A 164 8.54 -9.35 3.28
CA PHE A 164 7.50 -8.70 2.49
C PHE A 164 7.14 -9.54 1.25
N LEU A 165 8.13 -10.00 0.49
CA LEU A 165 7.91 -10.82 -0.70
C LEU A 165 7.40 -12.22 -0.34
N ASP A 166 7.91 -12.82 0.73
CA ASP A 166 7.46 -14.13 1.20
C ASP A 166 6.00 -14.07 1.67
N PHE A 167 5.61 -13.00 2.39
CA PHE A 167 4.21 -12.76 2.73
C PHE A 167 3.35 -12.61 1.49
N ALA A 168 3.80 -11.82 0.51
CA ALA A 168 3.08 -11.63 -0.74
C ALA A 168 2.88 -12.96 -1.52
N LYS A 169 3.90 -13.83 -1.53
CA LYS A 169 3.86 -15.12 -2.23
C LYS A 169 3.09 -16.22 -1.52
N SER A 170 2.99 -16.18 -0.19
CA SER A 170 2.25 -17.20 0.53
C SER A 170 0.82 -17.27 -0.02
N THR A 171 0.24 -18.45 -0.22
CA THR A 171 -1.15 -18.58 -0.68
C THR A 171 -2.09 -18.36 0.53
N GLN A 172 -3.27 -17.76 0.34
CA GLN A 172 -4.26 -17.52 1.42
C GLN A 172 -4.84 -18.85 1.94
N SER A 173 -4.17 -19.52 2.88
CA SER A 173 -4.69 -20.75 3.49
C SER A 173 -5.79 -20.53 4.55
N SER A 174 -6.27 -19.30 4.78
CA SER A 174 -7.12 -18.99 5.95
C SER A 174 -8.54 -18.48 5.67
N ILE A 175 -8.99 -18.39 4.41
CA ILE A 175 -10.38 -18.02 4.09
C ILE A 175 -11.29 -19.26 4.17
N LYS A 176 -11.35 -19.93 5.33
CA LYS A 176 -12.33 -20.99 5.63
C LYS A 176 -12.58 -21.09 7.14
N VAL A 177 -13.12 -20.06 7.79
CA VAL A 177 -13.70 -20.26 9.15
C VAL A 177 -15.02 -19.53 9.39
N GLN A 178 -15.40 -18.45 8.69
CA GLN A 178 -16.53 -17.61 9.15
C GLN A 178 -17.80 -17.55 8.29
N THR A 179 -18.02 -18.49 7.36
CA THR A 179 -19.28 -18.51 6.56
C THR A 179 -20.28 -19.58 6.99
N SER A 180 -19.99 -20.43 7.99
CA SER A 180 -20.86 -21.58 8.30
C SER A 180 -21.81 -21.42 9.49
N GLU A 181 -21.84 -20.29 10.20
CA GLU A 181 -22.59 -20.19 11.47
C GLU A 181 -23.81 -19.25 11.48
N LYS A 182 -24.27 -18.75 10.33
CA LYS A 182 -25.43 -17.82 10.29
C LYS A 182 -26.64 -18.27 9.47
N GLN A 183 -26.82 -19.57 9.25
CA GLN A 183 -28.02 -20.14 8.62
C GLN A 183 -28.46 -21.45 9.32
N SER A 184 -28.80 -21.36 10.60
CA SER A 184 -29.69 -22.34 11.26
C SER A 184 -30.26 -21.73 12.53
N GLN A 185 -31.25 -20.84 12.37
CA GLN A 185 -32.28 -20.58 13.37
C GLN A 185 -33.24 -19.50 12.84
N THR A 186 -34.21 -19.91 12.03
CA THR A 186 -35.57 -19.35 12.11
C THR A 186 -36.54 -20.36 11.49
N SER A 187 -37.11 -21.21 12.33
CA SER A 187 -38.38 -21.88 12.07
C SER A 187 -39.44 -21.18 12.93
N PRO A 188 -40.58 -20.78 12.35
CA PRO A 188 -41.82 -20.80 13.11
C PRO A 188 -42.80 -21.79 12.47
N GLU A 189 -43.00 -22.87 13.21
CA GLU A 189 -44.10 -23.82 13.09
C GLU A 189 -45.44 -23.08 13.24
N LEU A 190 -46.29 -23.20 12.22
CA LEU A 190 -47.63 -22.63 12.14
C LEU A 190 -48.66 -23.76 12.30
N ALA A 191 -49.39 -23.78 13.42
CA ALA A 191 -50.75 -24.34 13.57
C ALA A 191 -51.19 -24.31 15.05
N PRO A 192 -52.49 -24.47 15.40
CA PRO A 192 -53.71 -24.32 14.58
C PRO A 192 -54.81 -23.44 15.24
N THR A 193 -55.82 -23.21 14.42
CA THR A 193 -57.18 -22.71 14.61
C THR A 193 -57.88 -22.99 15.96
N ARG A 194 -58.62 -21.99 16.46
CA ARG A 194 -60.03 -22.17 16.85
C ARG A 194 -60.81 -20.86 16.82
#